data_AF-A0A8I0LC65-F1
#
_entry.id   AF-A0A8I0LC65-F1
#
_cell.length_a   1.000
_cell.length_b   1.000
_cell.length_c   1.000
_cell.angle_alpha   90.00
_cell.angle_beta   90.00
_cell.angle_gamma   90.00
#
_symmetry.space_group_name_H-M   'P 1'
#
loop_
_entity.id
_entity.type
_entity.pdbx_description
1 polymer ?
#
loop_
_entity_poly.entity_id
_entity_poly.type
_entity_poly.pdbx_seq_one_letter_code
_entity_poly.pdbx_strand_id
1 'polypeptide(L)'
;GYARNFLLPRKLAQEATADNINTMRMNDKATQERQAKERAEALDLRNRMKDMTIVVTAKGGGAGRLFGSVTNTEVSEALAKQA
;
A
#
# COMPACT_ATOMS: atom_id res chain seq x y z
N GLY A 1 22.24 29.67 17.87
CA GLY A 1 22.53 28.53 16.98
C GLY A 1 21.23 27.96 16.45
N TYR A 2 21.18 27.58 15.17
CA TYR A 2 19.94 27.22 14.46
C TYR A 2 19.15 26.07 15.15
N ALA A 3 19.83 25.04 15.65
CA ALA A 3 19.19 23.94 16.37
C ALA A 3 18.45 24.40 17.64
N ARG A 4 19.11 25.15 18.52
CA ARG A 4 18.55 25.59 19.82
C ARG A 4 17.47 26.68 19.70
N ASN A 5 17.58 27.56 18.71
CA ASN A 5 16.71 28.73 18.59
C ASN A 5 15.54 28.52 17.60
N PHE A 6 15.61 27.54 16.70
CA PHE A 6 14.60 27.33 15.66
C PHE A 6 14.07 25.89 15.61
N LEU A 7 14.94 24.88 15.61
CA LEU A 7 14.52 23.49 15.41
C LEU A 7 13.89 22.87 16.67
N LEU A 8 14.53 23.00 17.84
CA LEU A 8 14.03 22.43 19.09
C LEU A 8 12.71 23.10 19.56
N PRO A 9 12.57 24.44 19.57
CA PRO A 9 11.31 25.07 19.99
C PRO A 9 10.13 24.73 19.07
N ARG A 10 10.39 24.52 17.77
CA ARG A 10 9.37 24.14 16.77
C ARG A 10 9.16 22.62 16.67
N LYS A 11 9.83 21.81 17.50
CA LYS A 11 9.79 20.34 17.48
C LYS A 11 10.13 19.72 16.11
N LEU A 12 10.96 20.42 15.34
CA LEU A 12 11.44 19.96 14.02
C LEU A 12 12.67 19.05 14.14
N ALA A 13 13.30 19.00 15.31
CA ALA A 13 14.43 18.12 15.59
C ALA A 13 14.38 17.65 17.05
N GLN A 14 15.02 16.52 17.31
CA GLN A 14 15.22 15.95 18.64
C GLN A 14 16.72 15.97 18.98
N GLU A 15 17.07 16.17 20.24
CA GLU A 15 18.47 16.09 20.68
C GLU A 15 19.05 14.70 20.44
N ALA A 16 20.24 14.63 19.86
CA ALA A 16 20.95 13.38 19.55
C ALA A 16 21.63 12.80 20.80
N THR A 17 20.86 12.56 21.87
CA THR A 17 21.33 11.80 23.03
C THR A 17 21.43 10.31 22.66
N ALA A 18 22.27 9.56 23.38
CA ALA A 18 22.43 8.12 23.13
C ALA A 18 21.08 7.37 23.17
N ASP A 19 20.19 7.74 24.10
CA ASP A 19 18.85 7.16 24.22
C ASP A 19 17.94 7.49 23.02
N ASN A 20 17.96 8.74 22.55
CA ASN A 20 17.16 9.16 21.39
C ASN A 20 17.66 8.51 20.09
N ILE A 21 18.98 8.35 19.94
CA ILE A 21 19.58 7.63 18.81
C ILE A 21 19.18 6.15 18.85
N ASN A 22 19.24 5.51 20.02
CA ASN A 22 18.83 4.11 20.17
C ASN A 22 17.34 3.92 19.88
N THR A 23 16.50 4.83 20.36
CA THR A 23 15.05 4.82 20.09
C THR A 23 14.74 5.00 18.61
N MET A 24 15.42 5.93 17.93
CA MET A 24 15.30 6.10 16.48
C MET A 24 15.69 4.81 15.75
N ARG A 25 16.83 4.19 16.08
CA ARG A 25 17.29 2.95 15.44
C ARG A 25 16.30 1.80 15.64
N MET A 26 15.72 1.67 16.83
CA MET A 26 14.69 0.66 17.10
C MET A 26 13.43 0.90 16.27
N ASN A 27 12.96 2.15 16.20
CA ASN A 27 11.80 2.53 15.40
C ASN A 27 12.04 2.34 13.90
N ASP A 28 13.23 2.68 13.41
CA ASP A 28 13.63 2.47 12.01
C ASP A 28 13.63 0.98 11.67
N LYS A 29 14.20 0.14 12.55
CA LYS A 29 14.20 -1.31 12.36
C LYS A 29 12.79 -1.88 12.34
N ALA A 30 11.93 -1.49 13.30
CA ALA A 30 10.53 -1.91 13.33
C ALA A 30 9.78 -1.47 12.07
N THR A 31 10.04 -0.25 11.59
CA THR A 31 9.44 0.29 10.37
C THR A 31 9.90 -0.48 9.14
N GLN A 32 11.19 -0.81 9.04
CA GLN A 32 11.74 -1.63 7.96
C GLN A 32 11.15 -3.04 7.96
N GLU A 33 11.04 -3.68 9.13
CA GLU A 33 10.42 -4.99 9.26
C GLU A 33 8.94 -4.97 8.85
N ARG A 34 8.19 -3.93 9.26
CA ARG A 34 6.79 -3.75 8.83
C ARG A 34 6.68 -3.56 7.32
N GLN A 35 7.49 -2.68 6.73
CA GLN A 35 7.52 -2.47 5.28
C GLN A 35 7.92 -3.74 4.52
N ALA A 36 8.85 -4.54 5.06
CA ALA A 36 9.25 -5.81 4.45
C ALA A 36 8.10 -6.83 4.47
N LYS A 37 7.37 -6.94 5.60
CA LYS A 37 6.17 -7.78 5.70
C LYS A 37 5.07 -7.34 4.74
N GLU A 38 4.74 -6.04 4.71
CA GLU A 38 3.74 -5.48 3.81
C GLU A 38 4.11 -5.73 2.33
N ARG A 39 5.40 -5.62 1.98
CA ARG A 39 5.87 -5.96 0.62
C ARG A 39 5.75 -7.45 0.32
N ALA A 40 6.11 -8.32 1.27
CA ALA A 40 5.99 -9.76 1.09
C ALA A 40 4.52 -10.18 0.87
N GLU A 41 3.61 -9.69 1.71
CA GLU A 41 2.17 -9.91 1.59
C GLU A 41 1.62 -9.40 0.25
N ALA A 42 2.08 -8.24 -0.21
CA ALA A 42 1.70 -7.68 -1.50
C ALA A 42 2.22 -8.52 -2.69
N LEU A 43 3.43 -9.07 -2.60
CA LEU A 43 3.98 -9.95 -3.62
C LEU A 43 3.24 -11.29 -3.68
N ASP A 44 2.88 -11.86 -2.54
CA ASP A 44 2.09 -13.08 -2.46
C ASP A 44 0.67 -12.87 -2.98
N LEU A 45 0.05 -11.73 -2.66
CA LEU A 45 -1.24 -11.34 -3.23
C LEU A 45 -1.15 -11.17 -4.74
N ARG A 46 -0.11 -10.49 -5.25
CA ARG A 46 0.13 -10.33 -6.69
C ARG A 46 0.23 -11.68 -7.39
N ASN A 47 0.97 -12.64 -6.83
CA ASN A 47 1.11 -13.96 -7.41
C ASN A 47 -0.24 -14.69 -7.49
N ARG A 48 -1.01 -14.67 -6.40
CA ARG A 48 -2.37 -15.22 -6.40
C ARG A 48 -3.27 -14.56 -7.45
N MET A 49 -3.22 -13.23 -7.57
CA MET A 49 -4.00 -12.48 -8.55
C MET A 49 -3.58 -12.73 -9.99
N LYS A 50 -2.30 -13.01 -10.24
CA LYS A 50 -1.77 -13.26 -11.59
C LYS A 50 -2.37 -14.54 -12.20
N ASP A 51 -2.56 -15.56 -11.38
CA ASP A 51 -3.06 -16.86 -11.85
C ASP A 51 -4.61 -16.91 -11.86
N MET A 52 -5.29 -15.94 -11.24
CA MET A 52 -6.74 -15.83 -11.27
C MET A 52 -7.24 -15.20 -12.58
N THR A 53 -8.04 -15.95 -13.33
CA THR A 53 -8.76 -15.44 -14.50
C THR A 53 -10.20 -15.10 -14.11
N ILE A 54 -10.52 -13.81 -14.08
CA ILE A 54 -11.87 -13.33 -13.71
C ILE A 54 -12.71 -13.15 -14.96
N VAL A 55 -13.78 -13.94 -15.06
CA VAL A 55 -14.76 -13.81 -16.15
C VAL A 55 -15.87 -12.86 -15.71
N VAL A 56 -15.93 -11.68 -16.33
CA VAL A 56 -17.01 -10.70 -16.13
C VAL A 56 -17.95 -10.75 -17.32
N THR A 57 -19.20 -11.17 -17.11
CA THR A 57 -20.23 -11.19 -18.15
C THR A 57 -20.98 -9.86 -18.18
N ALA A 58 -20.92 -9.13 -19.29
CA ALA A 58 -21.66 -7.89 -19.49
C ALA A 58 -22.48 -7.95 -20.78
N LYS A 59 -23.62 -7.24 -20.83
CA LYS A 59 -24.50 -7.23 -22.01
C LYS A 59 -23.85 -6.45 -23.16
N GLY A 60 -23.57 -7.14 -24.25
CA GLY A 60 -23.04 -6.58 -25.49
C GLY A 60 -24.13 -6.02 -26.40
N GLY A 61 -23.79 -4.97 -27.14
CA GLY A 61 -24.51 -4.49 -28.31
C GLY A 61 -23.96 -5.07 -29.62
N GLY A 62 -24.43 -4.54 -30.74
CA GLY A 62 -24.03 -5.00 -32.07
C GLY A 62 -22.52 -4.83 -32.34
N ALA A 63 -21.97 -5.72 -33.17
CA ALA A 63 -20.56 -5.71 -33.60
C ALA A 63 -19.50 -5.83 -32.49
N GLY A 64 -19.81 -6.55 -31.39
CA GLY A 64 -18.84 -6.86 -30.32
C GLY A 64 -18.56 -5.69 -29.37
N ARG A 65 -19.38 -4.62 -29.42
CA ARG A 65 -19.23 -3.45 -28.55
C ARG A 65 -20.13 -3.60 -27.33
N LEU A 66 -19.62 -3.35 -26.13
CA LEU A 66 -20.44 -3.32 -24.92
C LEU A 66 -21.39 -2.11 -24.93
N PHE A 67 -22.60 -2.27 -24.39
CA PHE A 67 -23.55 -1.16 -24.21
C PHE A 67 -23.11 -0.13 -23.15
N GLY A 68 -22.12 -0.50 -22.32
CA GLY A 68 -21.50 0.35 -21.31
C GLY A 68 -20.03 -0.02 -21.11
N SER A 69 -19.45 0.37 -19.97
CA SER A 69 -18.10 0.03 -19.55
C SER A 69 -18.11 -0.92 -18.36
N VAL A 70 -17.21 -1.90 -18.34
CA VAL A 70 -16.92 -2.66 -17.12
C VAL A 70 -16.18 -1.73 -16.15
N THR A 71 -16.72 -1.55 -14.95
CA THR A 71 -16.20 -0.65 -13.92
C THR A 71 -15.37 -1.39 -12.87
N ASN A 72 -14.53 -0.65 -12.13
CA ASN A 72 -13.71 -1.24 -11.07
C ASN A 72 -14.57 -1.94 -9.99
N THR A 73 -15.76 -1.43 -9.72
CA THR A 73 -16.73 -2.03 -8.78
C THR A 73 -17.19 -3.39 -9.26
N GLU A 74 -17.57 -3.52 -10.55
CA GLU A 74 -18.01 -4.80 -11.12
C GLU A 74 -16.89 -5.85 -11.14
N VAL A 75 -15.64 -5.44 -11.42
CA VAL A 75 -14.48 -6.32 -11.33
C VAL A 75 -14.24 -6.77 -9.90
N SER A 76 -14.38 -5.87 -8.92
CA SER A 76 -14.21 -6.22 -7.50
C SER A 76 -15.29 -7.19 -6.99
N GLU A 77 -16.53 -7.02 -7.44
CA GLU A 77 -17.62 -7.95 -7.13
C GLU A 77 -17.42 -9.32 -7.79
N ALA A 78 -16.96 -9.35 -9.04
CA ALA A 78 -16.65 -10.59 -9.73
C ALA A 78 -15.47 -11.33 -9.07
N LEU A 79 -14.45 -10.61 -8.62
CA LEU A 79 -13.34 -11.16 -7.83
C LEU A 79 -13.86 -11.75 -6.51
N ALA A 80 -14.71 -11.03 -5.77
CA ALA A 80 -15.27 -11.50 -4.50
C ALA A 80 -16.21 -12.71 -4.63
N LYS A 81 -16.83 -12.91 -5.81
CA LYS A 81 -17.67 -14.08 -6.09
C LYS A 81 -16.88 -15.33 -6.50
N GLN A 82 -15.64 -15.17 -6.95
CA GLN A 82 -14.79 -16.27 -7.46
C GLN A 82 -13.67 -16.68 -6.49
N ALA A 83 -13.34 -15.83 -5.52
CA ALA A 83 -12.46 -16.12 -4.38
C ALA A 83 -13.21 -16.86 -3.27
#